data_AF-A0ABD1TGQ8-F1
#
_entry.id   AF-A0ABD1TGQ8-F1
#
_cell.length_a   1.000
_cell.length_b   1.000
_cell.length_c   1.000
_cell.angle_alpha   90.00
_cell.angle_beta   90.00
_cell.angle_gamma   90.00
#
_symmetry.space_group_name_H-M   'P 1'
#
loop_
_entity.id
_entity.type
_entity.pdbx_description
1 polymer ?
#
loop_
_entity_poly.entity_id
_entity_poly.type
_entity_poly.pdbx_seq_one_letter_code
_entity_poly.pdbx_strand_id
1 'polypeptide(L)'
;MMQFPISFLCSSLRRPIQLHSKPQKRNPVTSLYHLQILLTMADDEPVDPKREFEERCKAPCTRPLKEYQACAKRINGDETGHKHCTGQYFDYWNCVDKCVAVKLFSHLK
;
A
#
# COMPACT_ATOMS: atom_id res chain seq x y z
N MET A 1 18.56 -25.47 26.95
CA MET A 1 18.13 -26.86 26.69
C MET A 1 16.68 -26.82 26.25
N MET A 2 16.47 -27.19 24.97
CA MET A 2 15.28 -27.67 24.26
C MET A 2 13.91 -27.63 24.97
N GLN A 3 12.89 -27.04 24.33
CA GLN A 3 11.74 -27.83 23.83
C GLN A 3 10.91 -27.00 22.82
N PHE A 4 10.83 -27.50 21.58
CA PHE A 4 9.99 -27.02 20.48
C PHE A 4 8.50 -27.35 20.71
N PRO A 5 7.57 -26.53 20.17
CA PRO A 5 6.34 -27.07 19.60
C PRO A 5 6.09 -26.59 18.16
N ILE A 6 6.20 -27.53 17.23
CA ILE A 6 5.28 -27.84 16.12
C ILE A 6 4.31 -26.70 15.73
N SER A 7 4.75 -25.80 14.86
CA SER A 7 3.86 -24.96 14.02
C SER A 7 4.52 -24.56 12.70
N PHE A 8 5.47 -25.39 12.24
CA PHE A 8 6.18 -25.27 10.96
C PHE A 8 5.28 -25.72 9.77
N LEU A 9 4.11 -25.11 9.62
CA LEU A 9 3.24 -25.31 8.46
C LEU A 9 2.63 -23.97 8.01
N CYS A 10 3.47 -23.01 7.59
CA CYS A 10 3.04 -21.95 6.67
C CYS A 10 4.23 -21.29 5.93
N SER A 11 5.22 -22.07 5.49
CA SER A 11 6.44 -21.52 4.86
C SER A 11 6.47 -21.57 3.33
N SER A 12 5.39 -21.93 2.62
CA SER A 12 5.46 -22.14 1.15
C SER A 12 4.43 -21.43 0.27
N LEU A 13 3.85 -20.29 0.69
CA LEU A 13 3.27 -19.34 -0.28
C LEU A 13 3.89 -17.94 -0.14
N ARG A 14 5.22 -17.87 -0.24
CA ARG A 14 5.89 -16.69 -0.82
C ARG A 14 5.72 -16.75 -2.33
N ARG A 15 4.78 -15.97 -2.87
CA ARG A 15 4.91 -15.51 -4.26
C ARG A 15 5.80 -14.27 -4.25
N PRO A 16 7.01 -14.31 -4.84
CA PRO A 16 7.71 -13.09 -5.20
C PRO A 16 7.00 -12.46 -6.40
N ILE A 17 6.43 -11.28 -6.21
CA ILE A 17 6.12 -10.38 -7.32
C ILE A 17 7.45 -9.82 -7.78
N GLN A 18 8.03 -10.41 -8.83
CA GLN A 18 9.13 -9.79 -9.57
C GLN A 18 8.56 -8.86 -10.63
N LEU A 19 8.97 -7.60 -10.53
CA LEU A 19 8.73 -6.51 -11.46
C LEU A 19 9.35 -6.89 -12.83
N HIS A 20 8.52 -7.13 -13.84
CA HIS A 20 8.97 -7.18 -15.23
C HIS A 20 8.64 -5.86 -15.91
N SER A 21 9.62 -4.96 -15.96
CA SER A 21 9.68 -3.90 -16.96
C SER A 21 9.78 -4.54 -18.35
N LYS A 22 8.81 -4.28 -19.24
CA LYS A 22 8.95 -4.53 -20.69
C LYS A 22 8.66 -3.24 -21.47
N PRO A 23 9.58 -2.79 -22.34
CA PRO A 23 9.30 -1.75 -23.34
C PRO A 23 8.53 -2.38 -24.51
N GLN A 24 7.31 -1.92 -24.79
CA GLN A 24 6.52 -2.39 -25.94
C GLN A 24 6.85 -1.54 -27.18
N LYS A 25 7.30 -2.20 -28.26
CA LYS A 25 7.70 -1.59 -29.54
C LYS A 25 6.44 -1.14 -30.32
N ARG A 26 6.46 0.06 -30.89
CA ARG A 26 5.37 0.65 -31.68
C ARG A 26 5.24 -0.03 -33.05
N ASN A 27 4.06 -0.57 -33.35
CA ASN A 27 3.68 -1.12 -34.66
C ASN A 27 2.73 -0.13 -35.36
N PRO A 28 2.72 0.00 -36.71
CA PRO A 28 1.92 1.02 -37.40
C PRO A 28 0.39 0.87 -37.19
N VAL A 29 -0.08 -0.35 -36.89
CA VAL A 29 -1.49 -0.60 -36.54
C VAL A 29 -1.84 -0.02 -35.16
N THR A 30 -0.89 0.03 -34.21
CA THR A 30 -1.10 0.71 -32.91
C THR A 30 -1.23 2.23 -33.03
N SER A 31 -0.77 2.85 -34.13
CA SER A 31 -0.86 4.30 -34.33
C SER A 31 -2.27 4.79 -34.65
N LEU A 32 -3.08 3.98 -35.34
CA LEU A 32 -4.47 4.31 -35.68
C LEU A 32 -5.40 4.09 -34.48
N TYR A 33 -5.21 2.99 -33.74
CA TYR A 33 -5.93 2.75 -32.48
C TYR A 33 -5.60 3.82 -31.42
N HIS A 34 -4.37 4.34 -31.37
CA HIS A 34 -3.96 5.36 -30.40
C HIS A 34 -4.58 6.75 -30.67
N LEU A 35 -4.87 7.09 -31.93
CA LEU A 35 -5.51 8.37 -32.27
C LEU A 35 -7.02 8.33 -32.03
N GLN A 36 -7.65 7.18 -32.26
CA GLN A 36 -9.09 6.99 -32.07
C GLN A 36 -9.48 6.88 -30.58
N ILE A 37 -8.59 6.36 -29.72
CA ILE A 37 -8.78 6.30 -28.26
C ILE A 37 -8.63 7.68 -27.58
N LEU A 38 -7.85 8.61 -28.14
CA LEU A 38 -7.62 9.94 -27.53
C LEU A 38 -8.85 10.87 -27.56
N LEU A 39 -9.81 10.65 -28.45
CA LEU A 39 -10.99 11.52 -28.60
C LEU A 39 -12.22 11.06 -27.79
N THR A 40 -12.29 9.78 -27.39
CA THR A 40 -13.48 9.20 -26.73
C THR A 40 -13.19 8.46 -25.42
N MET A 41 -11.94 8.47 -24.92
CA MET A 41 -11.55 7.81 -23.67
C MET A 41 -10.74 8.68 -22.70
N ALA A 42 -10.74 10.00 -22.88
CA ALA A 42 -10.43 10.92 -21.79
C ALA A 42 -11.79 11.17 -21.07
N ASP A 43 -12.02 10.86 -19.80
CA ASP A 43 -11.15 10.78 -18.65
C ASP A 43 -12.01 10.22 -17.50
N ASP A 44 -11.93 8.93 -17.20
CA ASP A 44 -12.43 8.38 -15.93
C ASP A 44 -11.76 7.02 -15.70
N GLU A 45 -10.51 7.07 -15.23
CA GLU A 45 -9.86 5.90 -14.63
C GLU A 45 -10.73 5.46 -13.43
N PRO A 46 -11.11 4.17 -13.32
CA PRO A 46 -11.88 3.71 -12.17
C PRO A 46 -11.07 3.95 -10.88
N VAL A 47 -11.45 4.99 -10.14
CA VAL A 47 -10.79 5.38 -8.89
C VAL A 47 -10.97 4.26 -7.88
N ASP A 48 -9.86 3.67 -7.42
CA ASP A 48 -9.90 2.69 -6.33
C ASP A 48 -10.53 3.36 -5.09
N PRO A 49 -11.74 2.94 -4.67
CA PRO A 49 -12.45 3.55 -3.55
C PRO A 49 -11.64 3.50 -2.25
N LYS A 50 -10.73 2.52 -2.13
CA LYS A 50 -9.84 2.40 -0.98
C LYS A 50 -8.98 3.64 -0.77
N ARG A 51 -8.40 4.21 -1.83
CA ARG A 51 -7.51 5.38 -1.74
C ARG A 51 -8.24 6.59 -1.14
N GLU A 52 -9.49 6.79 -1.52
CA GLU A 52 -10.28 7.89 -0.97
C GLU A 52 -10.59 7.70 0.52
N PHE A 53 -10.90 6.47 0.93
CA PHE A 53 -11.16 6.17 2.33
C PHE A 53 -9.91 6.30 3.18
N GLU A 54 -8.75 5.92 2.66
CA GLU A 54 -7.46 6.14 3.33
C GLU A 54 -7.23 7.63 3.61
N GLU A 55 -7.40 8.51 2.62
CA GLU A 55 -7.26 9.97 2.82
C GLU A 55 -8.25 10.51 3.87
N ARG A 56 -9.52 10.09 3.80
CA ARG A 56 -10.54 10.48 4.78
C ARG A 56 -10.23 9.97 6.19
N CYS A 57 -9.59 8.80 6.30
CA CYS A 57 -9.27 8.16 7.57
C CYS A 57 -7.93 8.61 8.20
N LYS A 58 -7.11 9.41 7.49
CA LYS A 58 -5.92 10.07 8.08
C LYS A 58 -6.27 11.13 9.12
N ALA A 59 -7.32 11.92 8.87
CA ALA A 59 -7.76 13.00 9.75
C ALA A 59 -8.14 12.55 11.19
N PRO A 60 -8.91 11.46 11.41
CA PRO A 60 -9.20 10.97 12.76
C PRO A 60 -7.99 10.32 13.45
N CYS A 61 -7.03 9.78 12.70
CA CYS A 61 -5.88 9.04 13.24
C CYS A 61 -4.65 9.93 13.53
N THR A 62 -4.86 11.17 13.95
CA THR A 62 -3.78 12.17 14.16
C THR A 62 -2.88 11.89 15.36
N ARG A 63 -3.39 11.26 16.42
CA ARG A 63 -2.60 10.91 17.62
C ARG A 63 -1.46 9.92 17.30
N PRO A 64 -1.73 8.71 16.77
CA PRO A 64 -0.67 7.78 16.40
C PRO A 64 0.22 8.31 15.27
N LEU A 65 -0.31 9.16 14.38
CA LEU A 65 0.50 9.82 13.34
C LEU A 65 1.61 10.70 13.95
N LYS A 66 1.31 11.48 15.00
CA LYS A 66 2.30 12.32 15.69
C LYS A 66 3.39 11.49 16.35
N GLU A 67 3.02 10.37 16.97
CA GLU A 67 3.97 9.45 17.62
C GLU A 67 4.89 8.78 16.59
N TYR A 68 4.33 8.35 15.45
CA TYR A 68 5.11 7.83 14.33
C TYR A 68 6.09 8.88 13.77
N GLN A 69 5.64 10.12 13.57
CA GLN A 69 6.50 11.21 13.11
C GLN A 69 7.62 11.53 14.10
N ALA A 70 7.34 11.50 15.40
CA ALA A 70 8.37 11.69 16.43
C ALA A 70 9.41 10.56 16.40
N CYS A 71 8.95 9.31 16.22
CA CYS A 71 9.84 8.17 16.06
C CYS A 71 10.70 8.29 14.78
N ALA A 72 10.11 8.68 13.65
CA ALA A 72 10.83 8.85 12.38
C ALA A 72 11.93 9.91 12.48
N LYS A 73 11.66 11.03 13.17
CA LYS A 73 12.67 12.07 13.44
C LYS A 73 13.85 11.55 14.27
N ARG A 74 13.59 10.64 15.21
CA ARG A 74 14.65 10.03 16.04
C ARG A 74 15.55 9.11 15.22
N ILE A 75 15.00 8.36 14.26
CA ILE A 75 15.74 7.39 13.45
C ILE A 75 16.50 8.03 12.29
N ASN A 76 16.08 9.20 11.80
CA ASN A 76 16.74 9.88 10.68
C ASN A 76 18.24 10.19 10.93
N GLY A 77 18.71 10.18 12.18
CA GLY A 77 20.13 10.36 12.52
C GLY A 77 20.89 9.07 12.86
N ASP A 78 20.26 7.89 12.72
CA ASP A 78 20.84 6.63 13.14
C ASP A 78 21.36 5.80 11.95
N GLU A 79 22.69 5.72 11.80
CA GLU A 79 23.35 4.96 10.72
C GLU A 79 23.51 3.47 11.04
N THR A 80 23.28 3.06 12.29
CA THR A 80 23.45 1.67 12.75
C THR A 80 22.39 0.71 12.22
N GLY A 81 21.29 1.21 11.62
CA GLY A 81 20.25 0.38 11.01
C GLY A 81 19.43 -0.50 11.97
N HIS A 82 19.71 -0.46 13.28
CA HIS A 82 19.04 -1.26 14.31
C HIS A 82 17.80 -0.61 14.91
N LYS A 83 17.58 0.69 14.67
CA LYS A 83 16.40 1.40 15.19
C LYS A 83 15.29 1.34 14.16
N HIS A 84 14.08 1.00 14.60
CA HIS A 84 12.88 0.90 13.76
C HIS A 84 11.65 1.50 14.44
N CYS A 85 10.75 2.07 13.64
CA CYS A 85 9.45 2.60 14.09
C CYS A 85 8.29 1.65 13.77
N THR A 86 8.56 0.35 13.57
CA THR A 86 7.53 -0.61 13.14
C THR A 86 6.36 -0.69 14.13
N GLY A 87 6.61 -0.57 15.44
CA GLY A 87 5.55 -0.52 16.45
C GLY A 87 4.59 0.66 16.21
N GLN A 88 5.11 1.88 16.18
CA GLN A 88 4.30 3.08 15.97
C GLN A 88 3.65 3.10 14.58
N TYR A 89 4.32 2.54 13.58
CA TYR A 89 3.76 2.37 12.24
C TYR A 89 2.53 1.47 12.26
N PHE A 90 2.60 0.33 12.96
CA PHE A 90 1.45 -0.57 13.10
C PHE A 90 0.31 0.08 13.88
N ASP A 91 0.59 0.88 14.91
CA ASP A 91 -0.46 1.58 15.66
C ASP A 91 -1.20 2.61 14.78
N TYR A 92 -0.46 3.35 13.96
CA TYR A 92 -1.03 4.28 12.99
C TYR A 92 -1.89 3.57 11.94
N TRP A 93 -1.35 2.54 11.29
CA TRP A 93 -2.08 1.80 10.26
C TRP A 93 -3.25 1.02 10.81
N ASN A 94 -3.15 0.46 12.02
CA ASN A 94 -4.28 -0.18 12.70
C ASN A 94 -5.44 0.79 12.91
N CYS A 95 -5.17 2.07 13.22
CA CYS A 95 -6.21 3.09 13.30
C CYS A 95 -6.86 3.37 11.93
N VAL A 96 -6.04 3.54 10.90
CA VAL A 96 -6.51 3.82 9.53
C VAL A 96 -7.33 2.64 8.99
N ASP A 97 -6.82 1.41 9.12
CA ASP A 97 -7.46 0.19 8.64
C ASP A 97 -8.80 -0.07 9.34
N LYS A 98 -8.89 0.18 10.65
CA LYS A 98 -10.18 0.10 11.38
C LYS A 98 -11.21 1.09 10.84
N CYS A 99 -10.78 2.30 10.48
CA CYS A 99 -11.65 3.31 9.88
C CYS A 99 -12.05 2.96 8.44
N VAL A 100 -11.11 2.45 7.65
CA VAL A 100 -11.33 2.09 6.24
C VAL A 100 -12.22 0.86 6.13
N ALA A 101 -12.04 -0.17 6.96
CA ALA A 101 -12.77 -1.43 6.87
C ALA A 101 -14.31 -1.23 6.88
N VAL A 102 -14.82 -0.41 7.82
CA VAL A 102 -16.26 -0.15 7.95
C VAL A 102 -16.84 0.50 6.69
N LYS A 103 -16.07 1.40 6.04
CA LYS A 103 -16.52 2.16 4.88
C LYS A 103 -16.29 1.41 3.58
N LEU A 104 -15.16 0.73 3.45
CA LEU A 104 -14.76 0.04 2.23
C LEU A 104 -15.69 -1.14 1.92
N PHE A 105 -16.03 -1.96 2.92
CA PHE A 105 -16.96 -3.08 2.72
C PHE A 105 -18.42 -2.64 2.49
N SER A 106 -18.76 -1.39 2.78
CA SER A 106 -20.06 -0.83 2.40
C SER A 106 -20.13 -0.38 0.93
N HIS A 107 -18.96 -0.10 0.32
CA HIS A 107 -18.85 0.31 -1.09
C HIS A 107 -18.55 -0.85 -2.03
N LEU A 108 -17.95 -1.93 -1.54
CA LEU A 108 -17.70 -3.15 -2.31
C LEU A 108 -18.96 -4.02 -2.32
N LYS A 109 -19.38 -4.44 -3.52
CA LYS A 109 -20.54 -5.32 -3.75
C LYS A 109 -20.09 -6.69 -4.24
#